data_AF-D4KWS6-F1
#
_entry.id   AF-D4KWS6-F1
#
_cell.length_a   1.000
_cell.length_b   1.000
_cell.length_c   1.000
_cell.angle_alpha   90.00
_cell.angle_beta   90.00
_cell.angle_gamma   90.00
#
_symmetry.space_group_name_H-M   'P 1'
#
loop_
_entity.id
_entity.type
_entity.pdbx_description
1 polymer ?
#
loop_
_entity_poly.entity_id
_entity_poly.type
_entity_poly.pdbx_seq_one_letter_code
_entity_poly.pdbx_strand_id
1 'polypeptide(L)'
;MKVCIVAEGCYPYVVGGVSSWINSMIKAFPDIEFVVLAIVANRSYRGKFVYELPENVSEVYELYLEDYDWVEQEKIKNCICVRMNMRHCGHYF
;
A
#
# COMPACT_ATOMS: atom_id res chain seq x y z
N MET A 1 1.56 -11.36 14.34
CA MET A 1 1.57 -11.86 12.94
C MET A 1 1.16 -10.70 12.06
N LYS A 2 1.84 -10.45 10.93
CA LYS A 2 1.49 -9.36 10.01
C LYS A 2 1.02 -9.92 8.67
N VAL A 3 -0.05 -9.37 8.11
CA VAL A 3 -0.62 -9.79 6.82
C VAL A 3 -0.53 -8.63 5.82
N CYS A 4 0.06 -8.89 4.65
CA CYS A 4 0.12 -7.91 3.58
C CYS A 4 -0.97 -8.19 2.54
N ILE A 5 -1.80 -7.19 2.25
CA ILE A 5 -2.80 -7.21 1.19
C ILE A 5 -2.24 -6.46 0.00
N VAL A 6 -2.09 -7.16 -1.13
CA VAL A 6 -1.73 -6.55 -2.40
C VAL A 6 -3.00 -6.28 -3.19
N ALA A 7 -3.27 -5.01 -3.48
CA ALA A 7 -4.50 -4.54 -4.08
C ALA A 7 -4.20 -3.69 -5.31
N GLU A 8 -4.44 -4.23 -6.51
CA GLU A 8 -4.26 -3.49 -7.76
C GLU A 8 -5.56 -2.81 -8.18
N GLY A 9 -5.49 -1.50 -8.45
CA GLY A 9 -6.61 -0.70 -8.96
C GLY A 9 -7.84 -0.64 -8.06
N CYS A 10 -7.75 -1.07 -6.79
CA CYS A 10 -8.90 -1.19 -5.89
C CYS A 10 -8.69 -0.48 -4.54
N TYR A 11 -8.56 -1.22 -3.45
CA TYR A 11 -8.47 -0.66 -2.09
C TYR A 11 -7.15 0.10 -1.89
N PRO A 12 -7.12 1.27 -1.23
CA PRO A 12 -8.24 2.03 -0.63
C PRO A 12 -8.83 3.15 -1.53
N TYR A 13 -8.60 3.14 -2.84
CA TYR A 13 -8.94 4.26 -3.74
C TYR A 13 -10.26 4.12 -4.50
N VAL A 14 -10.74 2.90 -4.71
CA VAL A 14 -11.95 2.66 -5.51
C VAL A 14 -13.00 2.00 -4.64
N VAL A 15 -14.20 2.57 -4.64
CA VAL A 15 -15.38 1.92 -4.03
C VAL A 15 -15.85 0.79 -4.95
N GLY A 16 -15.89 -0.41 -4.40
CA GLY A 16 -16.31 -1.59 -5.16
C GLY A 16 -16.46 -2.81 -4.26
N GLY A 17 -16.94 -3.92 -4.84
CA GLY A 17 -17.17 -5.16 -4.09
C GLY A 17 -15.90 -5.67 -3.42
N VAL A 18 -14.78 -5.69 -4.15
CA VAL A 18 -13.48 -6.16 -3.64
C VAL A 18 -12.97 -5.25 -2.52
N SER A 19 -12.96 -3.94 -2.73
CA SER A 19 -12.50 -2.97 -1.72
C SER A 19 -13.36 -2.99 -0.45
N SER A 20 -14.68 -3.10 -0.60
CA SER A 20 -15.60 -3.21 0.53
C SER A 20 -15.38 -4.50 1.31
N TRP A 21 -15.16 -5.62 0.61
CA TRP A 21 -14.84 -6.89 1.23
C TRP A 21 -13.51 -6.86 1.97
N ILE A 22 -12.45 -6.30 1.36
CA ILE A 22 -11.14 -6.11 2.01
C ILE A 22 -11.30 -5.27 3.29
N ASN A 23 -12.01 -4.14 3.22
CA ASN A 23 -12.23 -3.28 4.38
C ASN A 23 -12.97 -4.01 5.51
N SER A 24 -13.99 -4.80 5.15
CA SER A 24 -14.79 -5.56 6.11
C SER A 24 -14.00 -6.72 6.72
N MET A 25 -13.17 -7.38 5.91
CA MET A 25 -12.27 -8.45 6.34
C MET A 25 -11.25 -7.92 7.35
N ILE A 26 -10.59 -6.79 7.07
CA ILE A 26 -9.65 -6.17 7.99
C ILE A 26 -10.34 -5.87 9.34
N LYS A 27 -11.54 -5.28 9.30
CA LYS A 27 -12.32 -4.97 10.51
C LYS A 27 -12.76 -6.20 11.29
N ALA A 28 -12.97 -7.34 10.63
CA ALA A 28 -13.37 -8.59 11.29
C ALA A 28 -12.24 -9.23 12.12
N PHE A 29 -10.97 -8.83 11.88
CA PHE A 29 -9.80 -9.37 12.57
C PHE A 29 -8.99 -8.25 13.25
N PRO A 30 -9.50 -7.64 14.33
CA PRO A 30 -8.83 -6.52 15.00
C PRO A 30 -7.47 -6.91 15.62
N ASP A 31 -7.27 -8.17 15.97
CA ASP A 31 -6.02 -8.66 16.58
C ASP A 31 -4.88 -8.90 15.56
N ILE A 32 -5.19 -8.82 14.26
CA ILE A 32 -4.21 -9.01 13.18
C ILE A 32 -3.81 -7.65 12.64
N GLU A 33 -2.50 -7.44 12.56
CA GLU A 33 -1.93 -6.25 11.94
C GLU A 33 -1.86 -6.43 10.41
N PHE A 34 -2.46 -5.50 9.68
CA PHE A 34 -2.49 -5.47 8.23
C PHE A 34 -1.57 -4.40 7.67
N VAL A 35 -1.00 -4.72 6.51
CA VAL A 35 -0.25 -3.80 5.64
C VAL A 35 -0.91 -3.83 4.27
N VAL A 36 -1.11 -2.69 3.64
CA VAL A 36 -1.73 -2.61 2.31
C VAL A 36 -0.68 -2.17 1.30
N LEU A 37 -0.49 -2.93 0.23
CA LEU A 37 0.27 -2.51 -0.94
C LEU A 37 -0.72 -2.24 -2.08
N ALA A 38 -1.01 -0.97 -2.31
CA ALA A 38 -1.91 -0.53 -3.36
C ALA A 38 -1.11 -0.24 -4.64
N ILE A 39 -1.43 -0.96 -5.72
CA ILE A 39 -0.87 -0.72 -7.05
C ILE A 39 -1.84 0.20 -7.81
N VAL A 40 -1.36 1.35 -8.22
CA VAL A 40 -2.15 2.41 -8.86
C VAL A 40 -1.45 2.92 -10.11
N ALA A 41 -2.20 3.40 -11.09
CA ALA A 41 -1.61 3.92 -12.33
C ALA A 41 -0.86 5.24 -12.09
N ASN A 42 -1.57 6.24 -11.52
CA ASN A 42 -1.10 7.62 -11.44
C ASN A 42 -0.90 8.11 -10.00
N ARG A 43 0.11 8.98 -9.78
CA ARG A 43 0.32 9.68 -8.50
C ARG A 43 -0.80 10.64 -8.11
N SER A 44 -1.69 10.99 -9.03
CA SER A 44 -2.86 11.85 -8.78
C SER A 44 -3.85 11.28 -7.77
N TYR A 45 -3.75 9.98 -7.48
CA TYR A 45 -4.55 9.28 -6.46
C TYR A 45 -3.95 9.37 -5.05
N ARG A 46 -2.71 9.86 -4.92
CA ARG A 46 -1.98 9.87 -3.66
C ARG A 46 -2.77 10.54 -2.53
N GLY A 47 -2.92 9.82 -1.42
CA GLY A 47 -3.61 10.30 -0.21
C GLY A 47 -5.13 10.53 -0.36
N LYS A 48 -5.73 10.20 -1.51
CA LYS A 48 -7.18 10.32 -1.74
C LYS A 48 -7.89 9.01 -1.42
N PHE A 49 -7.77 8.58 -0.16
CA PHE A 49 -8.45 7.37 0.30
C PHE A 49 -9.95 7.61 0.36
N VAL A 50 -10.72 6.68 -0.21
CA VAL A 50 -12.20 6.74 -0.16
C VAL A 50 -12.74 5.98 1.04
N TYR A 51 -11.89 5.14 1.65
CA TYR A 51 -12.18 4.41 2.87
C TYR A 51 -11.42 5.00 4.05
N GLU A 52 -12.07 5.06 5.21
CA GLU A 52 -11.39 5.25 6.48
C GLU A 52 -10.62 3.97 6.82
N LEU A 53 -9.29 4.09 6.94
CA LEU A 53 -8.41 2.97 7.25
C LEU A 53 -8.66 2.51 8.69
N PRO A 54 -8.96 1.22 8.92
CA PRO A 54 -9.08 0.66 10.27
C PRO A 54 -7.78 0.79 11.08
N GLU A 55 -7.88 0.86 12.41
CA GLU A 55 -6.72 1.01 13.31
C GLU A 55 -5.72 -0.14 13.23
N ASN A 56 -6.17 -1.33 12.82
CA ASN A 56 -5.30 -2.48 12.61
C ASN A 56 -4.59 -2.48 11.25
N VAL A 57 -4.72 -1.43 10.44
CA VAL A 57 -3.86 -1.16 9.28
C VAL A 57 -2.68 -0.31 9.72
N SER A 58 -1.51 -0.95 9.79
CA SER A 58 -0.26 -0.31 10.20
C SER A 58 0.30 0.63 9.14
N GLU A 59 0.31 0.20 7.87
CA GLU A 59 0.91 0.95 6.77
C GLU A 59 0.18 0.73 5.45
N VAL A 60 0.19 1.76 4.60
CA VAL A 60 -0.27 1.71 3.21
C VAL A 60 0.87 2.15 2.30
N TYR A 61 1.34 1.22 1.47
CA TYR A 61 2.34 1.43 0.45
C TYR A 61 1.67 1.65 -0.91
N GLU A 62 2.08 2.69 -1.62
CA GLU A 62 1.55 3.05 -2.93
C GLU A 62 2.61 2.73 -3.99
N LEU A 63 2.31 1.83 -4.93
CA LEU A 63 3.14 1.51 -6.07
C LEU A 63 2.51 2.10 -7.33
N TYR A 64 3.19 3.07 -7.95
CA TYR A 64 2.71 3.76 -9.14
C TYR A 64 3.26 3.10 -10.41
N LEU A 65 2.38 2.72 -11.34
CA LEU A 65 2.79 2.10 -12.61
C LEU A 65 3.33 3.14 -13.61
N GLU A 66 2.88 4.39 -13.58
CA GLU A 66 3.43 5.43 -14.46
C GLU A 66 4.86 5.86 -14.09
N ASP A 67 5.36 5.46 -12.91
CA ASP A 67 6.76 5.70 -12.52
C ASP A 67 7.75 4.69 -13.16
N TYR A 68 7.39 4.11 -14.31
CA TYR A 68 8.20 3.11 -15.00
C TYR A 68 9.45 3.73 -15.66
N ASP A 69 10.56 3.74 -14.92
CA ASP A 69 11.89 3.51 -15.48
C ASP A 69 12.10 1.99 -15.53
N TRP A 70 11.98 1.37 -16.71
CA TRP A 70 12.40 -0.03 -16.91
C TRP A 70 13.93 -0.11 -16.73
N VAL A 71 14.38 -0.45 -15.53
CA VAL A 71 15.82 -0.56 -15.23
C VAL A 71 16.39 -1.83 -15.85
N GLU A 72 17.06 -1.71 -17.00
CA GLU A 72 18.18 -2.61 -17.27
C GLU A 72 19.21 -2.39 -16.15
N GLN A 73 19.59 -3.48 -15.48
CA GLN A 73 20.27 -3.56 -14.18
C GLN A 73 21.67 -2.92 -14.07
N GLU A 74 22.05 -1.94 -14.88
CA GLU A 74 23.37 -1.31 -14.82
C GLU A 74 23.29 0.20 -14.63
N LYS A 75 23.58 0.63 -13.39
CA LYS A 75 24.10 1.95 -13.01
C LYS A 75 23.13 3.14 -12.88
N ILE A 76 21.94 2.97 -12.31
CA ILE A 76 21.15 4.12 -11.85
C ILE A 76 21.13 4.19 -10.32
N LYS A 77 21.93 5.12 -9.77
CA LYS A 77 22.00 5.44 -8.33
C LYS A 77 20.74 6.10 -7.76
N ASN A 78 19.68 6.27 -8.57
CA ASN A 78 18.44 6.98 -8.20
C ASN A 78 17.14 6.29 -8.65
N CYS A 79 17.16 5.05 -9.15
CA CYS A 79 15.91 4.31 -9.27
C CYS A 79 15.46 3.98 -7.86
N ILE A 80 14.27 4.46 -7.49
CA ILE A 80 13.56 3.96 -6.31
C ILE A 80 13.13 2.55 -6.66
N CYS A 81 14.07 1.62 -6.56
CA CYS A 81 13.75 0.27 -6.16
C CYS A 81 12.88 0.46 -4.92
N VAL A 82 11.63 -0.01 -4.97
CA VAL A 82 10.85 -0.25 -3.75
C VAL A 82 11.57 -1.39 -3.05
N ARG A 83 12.73 -1.06 -2.48
CA ARG A 83 13.39 -1.83 -1.46
C ARG A 83 12.39 -1.73 -0.34
N MET A 84 11.60 -2.78 -0.14
CA MET A 84 10.89 -3.02 1.10
C MET A 84 11.96 -3.07 2.20
N ASN A 85 12.44 -1.89 2.60
CA ASN A 85 13.38 -1.71 3.68
C ASN A 85 12.52 -1.89 4.92
N MET A 86 12.46 -3.15 5.35
CA MET A 86 12.12 -3.53 6.70
C MET A 86 13.14 -2.86 7.63
N ARG A 87 12.97 -1.56 7.91
CA ARG A 87 13.83 -0.78 8.81
C ARG A 87 12.99 0.00 9.79
N HIS A 88 12.91 -0.61 10.98
CA HIS A 88 12.95 0.04 12.28
C HIS A 88 11.90 1.11 12.57
N CYS A 89 10.88 0.66 13.31
CA CYS A 89 10.36 1.33 14.51
C CYS A 89 11.28 2.45 15.02
N GLY A 90 10.82 3.69 15.02
CA GLY A 90 11.60 4.81 15.53
C GLY A 90 10.92 6.17 15.42
N HIS A 91 10.28 6.55 16.54
CA HIS A 91 9.99 7.91 17.00
C HIS A 91 8.81 8.69 16.40
N TYR A 92 7.72 8.62 17.18
CA TYR A 92 6.75 9.68 17.42
C TYR A 92 7.44 11.01 17.79
N PHE A 93 7.03 12.08 17.12
CA PHE A 93 6.71 13.38 17.71
C PHE A 93 5.62 14.07 16.88
#